data_AF-A0A538SKS0-F1
#
_entry.id   AF-A0A538SKS0-F1
#
_cell.length_a   1.000
_cell.length_b   1.000
_cell.length_c   1.000
_cell.angle_alpha   90.00
_cell.angle_beta   90.00
_cell.angle_gamma   90.00
#
_symmetry.space_group_name_H-M   'P 1'
#
loop_
_entity.id
_entity.type
_entity.pdbx_description
1 polymer ?
#
loop_
_entity_poly.entity_id
_entity_poly.type
_entity_poly.pdbx_seq_one_letter_code
_entity_poly.pdbx_strand_id
1 'polypeptide(L)'
;PDGEGLWIDGPVGLGMRRLAIVDVAGGHQPMANEDETVWIVYNGEVYNHAALRPGLERHGHSYRTRSDTETIVHMYEEEGERCVEQLQGMFAFALWDRPRGRLLLARDRLGIKPLYYACTDDELLFASEIKAILAGGSVRPALNEAILPEFLATGFVAGPETFFRGVRKLPPGRTLSWSRAEGFAERRYWRLPADLDDSPKTLDERASEVRARLETAVRSHLMSDVPLGLFLSGGIDSSGLAALMAPMVKEPIRTFAVGFDDPEANELTYARLAARSVGAEHREVVVSPHEFFDALPQLVWHEDEPITFPSSIALHFVSRLAREHVKVVLTGEGADELFLGYPRHWVTAWNERLGRVYWASVPARAPRAVLRELCGVPRERPAPAPGGSWTSHRAGPVRRQPSLLRGSRRRDARADEPHGSPDVPGRAPDEAGSDEHGRLDRKPGAVPGPPVRRTCGGDPRPVQAPRLADQGRVAGRAARSGAARNPLATEDGLPRSRGPMVSRAVLAGCA
;
A
#
# COMPACT_ATOMS: atom_id res chain seq x y z
N PRO A 1 0.89 -6.53 14.80
CA PRO A 1 1.45 -6.80 16.15
C PRO A 1 1.29 -8.25 16.63
N ASP A 2 0.57 -9.11 15.90
CA ASP A 2 0.17 -10.46 16.32
C ASP A 2 1.31 -11.49 16.25
N GLY A 3 2.41 -11.16 15.59
CA GLY A 3 3.58 -12.01 15.51
C GLY A 3 4.82 -11.23 15.12
N GLU A 4 5.98 -11.85 15.33
CA GLU A 4 7.28 -11.37 14.89
C GLU A 4 8.11 -12.54 14.35
N GLY A 5 9.09 -12.21 13.52
CA GLY A 5 10.03 -13.19 12.99
C GLY A 5 11.32 -12.54 12.56
N LEU A 6 12.40 -13.30 12.69
CA LEU A 6 13.74 -12.90 12.31
C LEU A 6 14.43 -14.09 11.65
N TRP A 7 14.97 -13.87 10.46
CA TRP A 7 15.80 -14.82 9.75
C TRP A 7 17.13 -14.17 9.45
N ILE A 8 18.23 -14.83 9.80
CA ILE A 8 19.59 -14.35 9.58
C ILE A 8 20.40 -15.49 8.93
N ASP A 9 21.06 -15.17 7.83
CA ASP A 9 21.99 -16.07 7.14
C ASP A 9 23.24 -15.28 6.73
N GLY A 10 24.32 -15.47 7.49
CA GLY A 10 25.57 -14.73 7.31
C GLY A 10 25.34 -13.20 7.34
N PRO A 11 25.64 -12.47 6.25
CA PRO A 11 25.49 -11.02 6.19
C PRO A 11 24.05 -10.54 5.89
N VAL A 12 23.07 -11.45 5.78
CA VAL A 12 21.69 -11.11 5.41
C VAL A 12 20.77 -11.29 6.61
N GLY A 13 19.94 -10.29 6.89
CA GLY A 13 18.90 -10.33 7.90
C GLY A 13 17.54 -9.89 7.33
N LEU A 14 16.50 -10.66 7.59
CA LEU A 14 15.10 -10.33 7.27
C LEU A 14 14.29 -10.32 8.56
N GLY A 15 13.65 -9.19 8.87
CA GLY A 15 12.81 -9.01 10.06
C GLY A 15 11.38 -8.65 9.70
N MET A 16 10.41 -9.16 10.48
CA MET A 16 9.00 -8.92 10.25
C MET A 16 8.21 -8.71 11.54
N ARG A 17 7.26 -7.76 11.52
CA ARG A 17 6.20 -7.60 12.52
C ARG A 17 4.85 -7.83 11.83
N ARG A 18 4.19 -8.93 12.16
CA ARG A 18 2.99 -9.39 11.45
C ARG A 18 1.71 -8.81 12.04
N LEU A 19 0.79 -8.38 11.18
CA LEU A 19 -0.64 -8.28 11.46
C LEU A 19 -1.29 -9.47 10.74
N ALA A 20 -1.89 -10.40 11.49
CA ALA A 20 -2.38 -11.65 10.89
C ALA A 20 -3.79 -11.47 10.33
N ILE A 21 -3.92 -11.49 9.00
CA ILE A 21 -5.16 -11.27 8.25
C ILE A 21 -5.59 -12.54 7.49
N VAL A 22 -4.73 -13.03 6.59
CA VAL A 22 -4.93 -14.30 5.86
C VAL A 22 -4.03 -15.38 6.44
N ASP A 23 -4.58 -16.59 6.61
CA ASP A 23 -3.94 -17.74 7.20
C ASP A 23 -3.28 -17.41 8.55
N VAL A 24 -4.12 -17.03 9.52
CA VAL A 24 -3.67 -16.53 10.82
C VAL A 24 -2.67 -17.47 11.49
N ALA A 25 -2.88 -18.78 11.38
CA ALA A 25 -2.01 -19.81 11.98
C ALA A 25 -0.79 -20.17 11.12
N GLY A 26 -0.87 -20.12 9.78
CA GLY A 26 0.20 -20.62 8.90
C GLY A 26 1.08 -19.54 8.26
N GLY A 27 0.58 -18.32 8.09
CA GLY A 27 1.25 -17.25 7.34
C GLY A 27 2.41 -16.55 8.05
N HIS A 28 3.18 -17.27 8.86
CA HIS A 28 4.35 -16.73 9.55
C HIS A 28 5.42 -16.24 8.55
N GLN A 29 6.15 -15.21 8.94
CA GLN A 29 7.20 -14.59 8.14
C GLN A 29 8.40 -14.23 9.02
N PRO A 30 9.65 -14.23 8.51
CA PRO A 30 10.05 -14.52 7.13
C PRO A 30 9.64 -15.91 6.64
N MET A 31 9.15 -16.00 5.41
CA MET A 31 8.61 -17.23 4.82
C MET A 31 9.59 -17.75 3.77
N ALA A 32 9.77 -19.06 3.71
CA ALA A 32 10.64 -19.70 2.72
C ALA A 32 9.87 -20.52 1.68
N ASN A 33 10.52 -20.87 0.58
CA ASN A 33 10.11 -21.99 -0.27
C ASN A 33 10.40 -23.35 0.40
N GLU A 34 10.11 -24.45 -0.30
CA GLU A 34 10.14 -25.81 0.24
C GLU A 34 11.54 -26.27 0.68
N ASP A 35 12.58 -25.83 -0.02
CA ASP A 35 13.98 -26.19 0.24
C ASP A 35 14.77 -25.09 0.99
N GLU A 36 14.06 -24.06 1.46
CA GLU A 36 14.60 -22.95 2.24
C GLU A 36 15.75 -22.19 1.53
N THR A 37 15.67 -22.10 0.20
CA THR A 37 16.63 -21.36 -0.64
C THR A 37 16.15 -19.96 -1.00
N VAL A 38 14.84 -19.71 -0.99
CA VAL A 38 14.23 -18.41 -1.26
C VAL A 38 13.42 -17.97 -0.05
N TRP A 39 13.69 -16.77 0.46
CA TRP A 39 13.08 -16.22 1.68
C TRP A 39 12.42 -14.87 1.42
N ILE A 40 11.27 -14.60 2.01
CA ILE A 40 10.51 -13.35 1.83
C ILE A 40 10.07 -12.73 3.15
N VAL A 41 10.09 -11.40 3.21
CA VAL A 41 9.26 -10.59 4.12
C VAL A 41 8.37 -9.66 3.32
N TYR A 42 7.13 -9.49 3.77
CA TYR A 42 6.03 -9.02 2.96
C TYR A 42 4.98 -8.27 3.79
N ASN A 43 4.69 -7.05 3.37
CA ASN A 43 3.60 -6.21 3.87
C ASN A 43 2.63 -5.94 2.71
N GLY A 44 1.48 -6.63 2.70
CA GLY A 44 0.55 -6.53 1.59
C GLY A 44 -0.58 -7.56 1.62
N GLU A 45 -1.39 -7.53 0.57
CA GLU A 45 -2.34 -8.58 0.17
C GLU A 45 -2.29 -8.78 -1.36
N VAL A 46 -2.11 -10.02 -1.85
CA VAL A 46 -2.19 -10.41 -3.27
C VAL A 46 -3.55 -11.05 -3.51
N TYR A 47 -4.52 -10.25 -3.95
CA TYR A 47 -5.92 -10.66 -4.09
C TYR A 47 -6.17 -11.75 -5.12
N ASN A 48 -5.26 -11.95 -6.08
CA ASN A 48 -5.37 -13.01 -7.07
C ASN A 48 -4.58 -14.28 -6.72
N HIS A 49 -4.06 -14.43 -5.49
CA HIS A 49 -3.22 -15.57 -5.10
C HIS A 49 -3.94 -16.92 -5.30
N ALA A 50 -5.24 -17.00 -4.96
CA ALA A 50 -6.04 -18.21 -5.10
C ALA A 50 -6.21 -18.64 -6.57
N ALA A 51 -6.22 -17.68 -7.50
CA ALA A 51 -6.29 -17.95 -8.93
C ALA A 51 -4.94 -18.40 -9.51
N LEU A 52 -3.82 -17.92 -8.94
CA LEU A 52 -2.46 -18.29 -9.35
C LEU A 52 -2.06 -19.69 -8.85
N ARG A 53 -2.48 -20.05 -7.64
CA ARG A 53 -2.06 -21.29 -6.96
C ARG A 53 -2.22 -22.57 -7.79
N PRO A 54 -3.36 -22.87 -8.45
CA PRO A 54 -3.48 -24.09 -9.25
C PRO A 54 -2.48 -24.17 -10.40
N GLY A 55 -2.05 -23.01 -10.94
CA GLY A 55 -0.99 -22.95 -11.93
C GLY A 55 0.34 -23.40 -11.35
N LEU A 56 0.71 -22.87 -10.20
CA LEU A 56 1.97 -23.16 -9.51
C LEU A 56 2.04 -24.61 -9.01
N GLU A 57 0.95 -25.15 -8.46
CA GLU A 57 0.88 -26.56 -8.06
C GLU A 57 1.08 -27.51 -9.25
N ARG A 58 0.62 -27.14 -10.45
CA ARG A 58 0.88 -27.92 -11.68
C ARG A 58 2.34 -27.85 -12.15
N HIS A 59 3.08 -26.81 -11.78
CA HIS A 59 4.52 -26.71 -12.05
C HIS A 59 5.37 -27.43 -11.00
N GLY A 60 4.74 -27.98 -9.94
CA GLY A 60 5.39 -28.84 -8.95
C GLY A 60 5.56 -28.20 -7.57
N HIS A 61 5.13 -26.96 -7.38
CA HIS A 61 5.20 -26.29 -6.07
C HIS A 61 4.23 -26.91 -5.06
N SER A 62 4.73 -27.11 -3.84
CA SER A 62 4.02 -27.70 -2.72
C SER A 62 3.78 -26.66 -1.64
N TYR A 63 2.56 -26.11 -1.62
CA TYR A 63 2.13 -25.13 -0.63
C TYR A 63 1.99 -25.76 0.76
N ARG A 64 2.62 -25.13 1.76
CA ARG A 64 2.50 -25.45 3.19
C ARG A 64 1.44 -24.61 3.89
N THR A 65 1.08 -23.47 3.31
CA THR A 65 0.20 -22.48 3.89
C THR A 65 -0.96 -22.15 2.92
N ARG A 66 -1.89 -21.33 3.40
CA ARG A 66 -2.90 -20.67 2.56
C ARG A 66 -2.63 -19.17 2.42
N SER A 67 -1.48 -18.71 2.93
CA SER A 67 -1.04 -17.33 2.84
C SER A 67 -0.77 -16.94 1.39
N ASP A 68 -1.20 -15.76 1.02
CA ASP A 68 -0.87 -15.13 -0.25
C ASP A 68 0.65 -14.89 -0.40
N THR A 69 1.37 -14.77 0.73
CA THR A 69 2.83 -14.65 0.79
C THR A 69 3.54 -15.80 0.07
N GLU A 70 3.08 -17.04 0.26
CA GLU A 70 3.71 -18.24 -0.32
C GLU A 70 3.57 -18.24 -1.85
N THR A 71 2.47 -17.69 -2.38
CA THR A 71 2.30 -17.50 -3.81
C THR A 71 3.37 -16.60 -4.41
N ILE A 72 3.82 -15.55 -3.71
CA ILE A 72 4.88 -14.67 -4.21
C ILE A 72 6.21 -15.44 -4.33
N VAL A 73 6.53 -16.27 -3.34
CA VAL A 73 7.75 -17.09 -3.34
C VAL A 73 7.77 -18.01 -4.55
N HIS A 74 6.71 -18.78 -4.77
CA HIS A 74 6.63 -19.70 -5.91
C HIS A 74 6.54 -18.98 -7.26
N MET A 75 5.83 -17.84 -7.34
CA MET A 75 5.84 -17.03 -8.56
C MET A 75 7.24 -16.53 -8.91
N TYR A 76 8.07 -16.20 -7.90
CA TYR A 76 9.46 -15.82 -8.12
C TYR A 76 10.31 -17.00 -8.62
N GLU A 77 10.08 -18.22 -8.14
CA GLU A 77 10.80 -19.41 -8.63
C GLU A 77 10.55 -19.64 -10.14
N GLU A 78 9.32 -19.43 -10.61
CA GLU A 78 8.93 -19.61 -12.02
C GLU A 78 9.33 -18.44 -12.92
N GLU A 79 9.11 -17.20 -12.48
CA GLU A 79 9.23 -16.01 -13.34
C GLU A 79 10.40 -15.08 -12.96
N GLY A 80 11.11 -15.38 -11.87
CA GLY A 80 12.14 -14.51 -11.31
C GLY A 80 11.57 -13.14 -10.92
N GLU A 81 12.32 -12.08 -11.19
CA GLU A 81 11.89 -10.70 -10.90
C GLU A 81 10.64 -10.26 -11.69
N ARG A 82 10.19 -11.02 -12.71
CA ARG A 82 8.96 -10.70 -13.46
C ARG A 82 7.69 -11.16 -12.77
N CYS A 83 7.78 -11.94 -11.69
CA CYS A 83 6.63 -12.38 -10.90
C CYS A 83 5.66 -11.25 -10.55
N VAL A 84 6.18 -10.05 -10.27
CA VAL A 84 5.41 -8.84 -9.94
C VAL A 84 4.41 -8.40 -11.01
N GLU A 85 4.58 -8.83 -12.26
CA GLU A 85 3.66 -8.51 -13.35
C GLU A 85 2.32 -9.27 -13.21
N GLN A 86 2.37 -10.47 -12.63
CA GLN A 86 1.20 -11.31 -12.42
C GLN A 86 0.43 -10.95 -11.14
N LEU A 87 1.05 -10.24 -10.21
CA LEU A 87 0.46 -9.92 -8.91
C LEU A 87 -0.59 -8.82 -9.04
N GLN A 88 -1.78 -9.06 -8.48
CA GLN A 88 -2.84 -8.08 -8.30
C GLN A 88 -3.08 -7.86 -6.81
N GLY A 89 -2.60 -6.75 -6.28
CA GLY A 89 -2.59 -6.51 -4.84
C GLY A 89 -2.02 -5.16 -4.44
N MET A 90 -2.06 -4.91 -3.14
CA MET A 90 -1.26 -3.86 -2.49
C MET A 90 -0.10 -4.55 -1.79
N PHE A 91 1.14 -4.15 -2.05
CA PHE A 91 2.29 -4.89 -1.54
C PHE A 91 3.59 -4.10 -1.53
N ALA A 92 4.38 -4.39 -0.50
CA ALA A 92 5.81 -4.15 -0.45
C ALA A 92 6.46 -5.42 0.07
N PHE A 93 7.48 -5.93 -0.64
CA PHE A 93 8.23 -7.09 -0.16
C PHE A 93 9.73 -6.96 -0.40
N ALA A 94 10.47 -7.73 0.39
CA ALA A 94 11.87 -8.04 0.18
C ALA A 94 12.04 -9.56 0.12
N LEU A 95 12.66 -10.03 -0.96
CA LEU A 95 12.90 -11.45 -1.22
C LEU A 95 14.39 -11.69 -1.41
N TRP A 96 14.93 -12.68 -0.70
CA TRP A 96 16.31 -13.12 -0.80
C TRP A 96 16.39 -14.48 -1.48
N ASP A 97 17.08 -14.54 -2.62
CA ASP A 97 17.42 -15.75 -3.37
C ASP A 97 18.84 -16.15 -3.00
N ARG A 98 18.98 -17.14 -2.10
CA ARG A 98 20.26 -17.61 -1.58
C ARG A 98 21.14 -18.22 -2.69
N PRO A 99 20.64 -19.10 -3.57
CA PRO A 99 21.45 -19.66 -4.67
C PRO A 99 22.06 -18.59 -5.58
N ARG A 100 21.33 -17.51 -5.86
CA ARG A 100 21.82 -16.40 -6.70
C ARG A 100 22.51 -15.29 -5.93
N GLY A 101 22.46 -15.30 -4.59
CA GLY A 101 22.95 -14.21 -3.75
C GLY A 101 22.32 -12.87 -4.11
N ARG A 102 20.99 -12.86 -4.30
CA ARG A 102 20.24 -11.72 -4.83
C ARG A 102 19.11 -11.30 -3.90
N LEU A 103 19.06 -10.00 -3.61
CA LEU A 103 17.91 -9.34 -2.98
C LEU A 103 17.02 -8.74 -4.07
N LEU A 104 15.71 -8.91 -3.91
CA LEU A 104 14.67 -8.24 -4.70
C LEU A 104 13.75 -7.47 -3.76
N LEU A 105 13.73 -6.14 -3.89
CA LEU A 105 12.71 -5.28 -3.31
C LEU A 105 11.65 -4.98 -4.38
N ALA A 106 10.37 -5.05 -4.01
CA ALA A 106 9.29 -4.73 -4.92
C ALA A 106 8.18 -3.94 -4.21
N ARG A 107 7.61 -2.98 -4.92
CA ARG A 107 6.48 -2.18 -4.46
C ARG A 107 5.37 -2.16 -5.50
N ASP A 108 4.13 -2.28 -5.04
CA ASP A 108 2.94 -2.41 -5.86
C ASP A 108 2.74 -1.26 -6.87
N ARG A 109 1.81 -1.49 -7.79
CA ARG A 109 1.57 -0.66 -8.99
C ARG A 109 1.38 0.82 -8.67
N LEU A 110 0.66 1.12 -7.59
CA LEU A 110 0.33 2.50 -7.18
C LEU A 110 1.10 2.93 -5.92
N GLY A 111 1.89 2.03 -5.32
CA GLY A 111 2.68 2.31 -4.13
C GLY A 111 1.82 2.42 -2.87
N ILE A 112 0.73 1.66 -2.80
CA ILE A 112 -0.19 1.64 -1.65
C ILE A 112 0.57 1.25 -0.38
N LYS A 113 1.42 0.22 -0.45
CA LYS A 113 2.27 -0.16 0.70
C LYS A 113 3.61 0.58 0.64
N PRO A 114 4.08 1.14 1.77
CA PRO A 114 5.34 1.88 1.80
C PRO A 114 6.54 0.93 1.77
N LEU A 115 7.61 1.36 1.09
CA LEU A 115 8.90 0.69 1.07
C LEU A 115 10.01 1.70 0.88
N TYR A 116 10.90 1.76 1.87
CA TYR A 116 12.06 2.62 1.91
C TYR A 116 13.33 1.78 1.94
N TYR A 117 14.42 2.34 1.44
CA TYR A 117 15.73 1.73 1.50
C TYR A 117 16.82 2.79 1.66
N ALA A 118 17.96 2.38 2.20
CA ALA A 118 19.16 3.18 2.29
C ALA A 118 20.38 2.32 1.96
N CYS A 119 21.35 2.93 1.28
CA CYS A 119 22.60 2.28 0.95
C CYS A 119 23.74 3.06 1.61
N THR A 120 24.57 2.35 2.35
CA THR A 120 25.85 2.85 2.86
C THR A 120 26.99 2.17 2.11
N ASP A 121 28.23 2.44 2.49
CA ASP A 121 29.39 1.75 1.90
C ASP A 121 29.42 0.25 2.30
N ASP A 122 28.82 -0.11 3.44
CA ASP A 122 28.90 -1.44 4.03
C ASP A 122 27.57 -2.23 3.96
N GLU A 123 26.44 -1.54 3.96
CA GLU A 123 25.13 -2.14 4.16
C GLU A 123 24.05 -1.59 3.23
N LEU A 124 23.12 -2.48 2.84
CA LEU A 124 21.84 -2.14 2.22
C LEU A 124 20.72 -2.42 3.23
N LEU A 125 20.01 -1.37 3.63
CA LEU A 125 18.91 -1.41 4.59
C LEU A 125 17.59 -1.18 3.85
N PHE A 126 16.52 -1.84 4.28
CA PHE A 126 15.16 -1.58 3.80
C PHE A 126 14.15 -1.74 4.92
N ALA A 127 13.03 -1.03 4.82
CA ALA A 127 11.91 -1.15 5.75
C ALA A 127 10.62 -0.58 5.17
N SER A 128 9.48 -0.92 5.77
CA SER A 128 8.21 -0.24 5.47
C SER A 128 8.17 1.20 5.98
N GLU A 129 9.02 1.57 6.95
CA GLU A 129 9.01 2.88 7.61
C GLU A 129 10.45 3.39 7.81
N ILE A 130 10.68 4.70 7.67
CA ILE A 130 12.01 5.30 7.72
C ILE A 130 12.63 5.15 9.11
N LYS A 131 11.83 5.31 10.17
CA LYS A 131 12.26 5.12 11.56
C LYS A 131 12.97 3.78 11.81
N ALA A 132 12.59 2.71 11.11
CA ALA A 132 13.23 1.41 11.26
C ALA A 132 14.63 1.36 10.62
N ILE A 133 14.84 2.05 9.50
CA ILE A 133 16.18 2.20 8.90
C ILE A 133 17.09 2.99 9.82
N LEU A 134 16.59 4.10 10.40
CA LEU A 134 17.35 4.94 11.31
C LEU A 134 17.72 4.19 12.61
N ALA A 135 16.83 3.32 13.10
CA ALA A 135 17.10 2.48 14.26
C ALA A 135 18.27 1.49 14.05
N GLY A 136 18.61 1.16 12.80
CA GLY A 136 19.77 0.33 12.47
C GLY A 136 21.12 1.01 12.74
N GLY A 137 21.16 2.33 12.93
CA GLY A 137 22.35 3.08 13.34
C GLY A 137 23.35 3.40 12.22
N SER A 138 23.34 2.66 11.11
CA SER A 138 24.23 2.89 9.95
C SER A 138 23.88 4.15 9.15
N VAL A 139 22.65 4.65 9.27
CA VAL A 139 22.20 5.90 8.65
C VAL A 139 21.88 6.91 9.75
N ARG A 140 22.59 8.03 9.78
CA ARG A 140 22.29 9.12 10.72
C ARG A 140 21.16 10.01 10.20
N PRO A 141 20.21 10.42 11.06
CA PRO A 141 19.15 11.33 10.67
C PRO A 141 19.76 12.70 10.31
N ALA A 142 19.57 13.11 9.05
CA ALA A 142 20.01 14.41 8.56
C ALA A 142 18.97 14.97 7.58
N LEU A 143 18.60 16.23 7.75
CA LEU A 143 17.60 16.90 6.91
C LEU A 143 18.05 16.96 5.45
N ASN A 144 17.15 16.56 4.56
CA ASN A 144 17.30 16.70 3.12
C ASN A 144 16.65 18.01 2.63
N GLU A 145 17.38 19.12 2.70
CA GLU A 145 16.86 20.43 2.27
C GLU A 145 16.55 20.51 0.77
N ALA A 146 17.09 19.59 -0.05
CA ALA A 146 16.91 19.62 -1.50
C ALA A 146 15.44 19.42 -1.93
N ILE A 147 14.61 18.79 -1.09
CA ILE A 147 13.20 18.54 -1.39
C ILE A 147 12.28 19.65 -0.90
N LEU A 148 12.77 20.58 -0.06
CA LEU A 148 11.94 21.64 0.52
C LEU A 148 11.21 22.48 -0.53
N PRO A 149 11.83 22.90 -1.66
CA PRO A 149 11.13 23.68 -2.66
C PRO A 149 9.96 22.92 -3.30
N GLU A 150 10.10 21.61 -3.54
CA GLU A 150 9.02 20.78 -4.07
C GLU A 150 7.92 20.63 -3.02
N PHE A 151 8.29 20.21 -1.81
CA PHE A 151 7.35 19.98 -0.71
C PHE A 151 6.53 21.24 -0.37
N LEU A 152 7.16 22.41 -0.27
CA LEU A 152 6.46 23.68 0.01
C LEU A 152 5.55 24.11 -1.14
N ALA A 153 5.87 23.75 -2.38
CA ALA A 153 5.07 24.12 -3.54
C ALA A 153 3.87 23.19 -3.76
N THR A 154 3.98 21.91 -3.41
CA THR A 154 2.98 20.88 -3.77
C THR A 154 2.33 20.18 -2.58
N GLY A 155 2.91 20.29 -1.38
CA GLY A 155 2.48 19.56 -0.18
C GLY A 155 2.91 18.08 -0.16
N PHE A 156 3.74 17.62 -1.10
CA PHE A 156 4.28 16.25 -1.13
C PHE A 156 5.53 16.14 -2.00
N VAL A 157 6.31 15.06 -1.83
CA VAL A 157 7.49 14.76 -2.67
C VAL A 157 7.18 13.58 -3.59
N ALA A 158 7.12 13.86 -4.90
CA ALA A 158 6.77 12.87 -5.93
C ALA A 158 7.92 11.90 -6.22
N GLY A 159 9.15 12.37 -6.06
CA GLY A 159 10.36 11.62 -6.31
C GLY A 159 10.64 10.50 -5.30
N PRO A 160 11.75 9.77 -5.49
CA PRO A 160 12.23 8.77 -4.54
C PRO A 160 12.86 9.39 -3.29
N GLU A 161 13.08 10.71 -3.27
CA GLU A 161 13.71 11.39 -2.14
C GLU A 161 12.77 11.47 -0.93
N THR A 162 13.35 11.58 0.26
CA THR A 162 12.65 11.75 1.55
C THR A 162 13.28 12.90 2.33
N PHE A 163 12.63 13.34 3.42
CA PHE A 163 13.19 14.32 4.35
C PHE A 163 14.49 13.88 5.04
N PHE A 164 14.87 12.61 4.93
CA PHE A 164 16.10 12.06 5.50
C PHE A 164 17.13 11.79 4.41
N ARG A 165 18.26 12.48 4.48
CA ARG A 165 19.37 12.31 3.54
C ARG A 165 19.85 10.85 3.55
N GLY A 166 19.97 10.26 2.36
CA GLY A 166 20.42 8.88 2.19
C GLY A 166 19.31 7.82 2.31
N VAL A 167 18.10 8.21 2.72
CA VAL A 167 16.92 7.32 2.71
C VAL A 167 16.07 7.64 1.49
N ARG A 168 15.76 6.60 0.72
CA ARG A 168 14.99 6.69 -0.52
C ARG A 168 13.75 5.83 -0.44
N LYS A 169 12.66 6.34 -0.99
CA LYS A 169 11.39 5.66 -1.21
C LYS A 169 11.46 4.89 -2.53
N LEU A 170 11.15 3.59 -2.54
CA LEU A 170 11.01 2.85 -3.80
C LEU A 170 9.76 3.37 -4.53
N PRO A 171 9.87 3.89 -5.78
CA PRO A 171 8.70 4.44 -6.46
C PRO A 171 7.64 3.37 -6.79
N PRO A 172 6.35 3.77 -6.96
CA PRO A 172 5.28 2.87 -7.39
C PRO A 172 5.60 2.08 -8.67
N GLY A 173 5.17 0.82 -8.71
CA GLY A 173 5.28 -0.04 -9.89
C GLY A 173 6.74 -0.36 -10.26
N ARG A 174 7.62 -0.42 -9.26
CA ARG A 174 9.06 -0.67 -9.45
C ARG A 174 9.59 -1.79 -8.57
N THR A 175 10.68 -2.38 -9.04
CA THR A 175 11.56 -3.26 -8.30
C THR A 175 12.96 -2.65 -8.20
N LEU A 176 13.67 -3.01 -7.13
CA LEU A 176 15.10 -2.76 -6.96
C LEU A 176 15.74 -4.09 -6.59
N SER A 177 16.57 -4.63 -7.48
CA SER A 177 17.38 -5.81 -7.18
C SER A 177 18.83 -5.43 -6.88
N TRP A 178 19.47 -6.25 -6.04
CA TRP A 178 20.88 -6.12 -5.70
C TRP A 178 21.55 -7.48 -5.61
N SER A 179 22.76 -7.58 -6.16
CA SER A 179 23.68 -8.70 -5.90
C SER A 179 25.11 -8.19 -5.90
N ARG A 180 26.03 -8.94 -5.27
CA ARG A 180 27.46 -8.60 -5.29
C ARG A 180 28.05 -8.59 -6.71
N ALA A 181 27.52 -9.43 -7.61
CA ALA A 181 28.03 -9.56 -8.97
C ALA A 181 27.54 -8.44 -9.91
N GLU A 182 26.29 -8.00 -9.76
CA GLU A 182 25.62 -7.07 -10.69
C GLU A 182 25.42 -5.66 -10.11
N GLY A 183 25.57 -5.49 -8.79
CA GLY A 183 25.22 -4.25 -8.11
C GLY A 183 23.70 -4.02 -8.11
N PHE A 184 23.30 -2.74 -8.09
CA PHE A 184 21.89 -2.35 -8.11
C PHE A 184 21.29 -2.33 -9.51
N ALA A 185 20.09 -2.88 -9.65
CA ALA A 185 19.27 -2.74 -10.85
C ALA A 185 17.85 -2.32 -10.47
N GLU A 186 17.42 -1.14 -10.94
CA GLU A 186 16.05 -0.68 -10.75
C GLU A 186 15.25 -0.91 -12.03
N ARG A 187 14.05 -1.51 -11.89
CA ARG A 187 13.16 -1.78 -13.02
C ARG A 187 11.76 -1.26 -12.72
N ARG A 188 11.20 -0.50 -13.65
CA ARG A 188 9.76 -0.18 -13.64
C ARG A 188 9.00 -1.29 -14.37
N TYR A 189 8.16 -2.02 -13.65
CA TYR A 189 7.36 -3.12 -14.20
C TYR A 189 5.93 -2.70 -14.55
N TRP A 190 5.44 -1.59 -14.01
CA TRP A 190 4.09 -1.09 -14.28
C TRP A 190 4.06 0.41 -14.60
N ARG A 191 3.11 0.81 -15.45
CA ARG A 191 2.78 2.20 -15.77
C ARG A 191 1.27 2.34 -15.84
N LEU A 192 0.77 3.51 -15.46
CA LEU A 192 -0.63 3.84 -15.71
C LEU A 192 -0.88 3.77 -17.23
N PRO A 193 -1.90 3.03 -17.68
CA PRO A 193 -2.28 3.00 -19.10
C PRO A 193 -2.61 4.42 -19.57
N ALA A 194 -2.03 4.83 -20.70
CA ALA A 194 -2.27 6.15 -21.29
C ALA A 194 -3.36 6.14 -22.37
N ASP A 195 -3.73 4.94 -22.85
CA ASP A 195 -4.68 4.79 -23.93
C ASP A 195 -6.11 5.04 -23.42
N LEU A 196 -6.79 5.98 -24.07
CA LEU A 196 -8.21 6.24 -23.83
C LEU A 196 -9.03 5.29 -24.71
N ASP A 197 -10.08 4.70 -24.14
CA ASP A 197 -11.02 3.87 -24.89
C ASP A 197 -12.03 4.77 -25.61
N ASP A 198 -11.77 5.02 -26.90
CA ASP A 198 -12.63 5.81 -27.80
C ASP A 198 -13.78 4.99 -28.41
N SER A 199 -14.05 3.77 -27.91
CA SER A 199 -15.19 2.99 -28.43
C SER A 199 -16.52 3.73 -28.19
N PRO A 200 -17.48 3.61 -29.13
CA PRO A 200 -18.73 4.38 -29.14
C PRO A 200 -19.76 3.87 -28.12
N LYS A 201 -19.32 3.52 -26.91
CA LYS A 201 -20.19 3.13 -25.80
C LYS A 201 -20.90 4.36 -25.25
N THR A 202 -22.17 4.18 -24.93
CA THR A 202 -22.99 5.15 -24.20
C THR A 202 -22.49 5.34 -22.77
N LEU A 203 -22.91 6.44 -22.12
CA LEU A 203 -22.57 6.70 -20.71
C LEU A 203 -23.07 5.57 -19.79
N ASP A 204 -24.25 5.01 -20.06
CA ASP A 204 -24.84 3.93 -19.27
C ASP A 204 -24.04 2.63 -19.37
N GLU A 205 -23.54 2.30 -20.57
CA GLU A 205 -22.65 1.15 -20.76
C GLU A 205 -21.33 1.34 -20.02
N ARG A 206 -20.76 2.55 -20.06
CA ARG A 206 -19.53 2.90 -19.31
C ARG A 206 -19.75 2.82 -17.80
N ALA A 207 -20.87 3.36 -17.29
CA ALA A 207 -21.22 3.31 -15.88
C ALA A 207 -21.42 1.87 -15.40
N SER A 208 -22.05 1.04 -16.23
CA SER A 208 -22.24 -0.40 -15.94
C SER A 208 -20.91 -1.15 -15.90
N GLU A 209 -19.99 -0.85 -16.82
CA GLU A 209 -18.65 -1.42 -16.83
C GLU A 209 -17.84 -1.01 -15.58
N VAL A 210 -17.87 0.27 -15.20
CA VAL A 210 -17.22 0.76 -13.98
C VAL A 210 -17.79 0.07 -12.75
N ARG A 211 -19.13 -0.04 -12.65
CA ARG A 211 -19.80 -0.75 -11.55
C ARG A 211 -19.34 -2.21 -11.46
N ALA A 212 -19.33 -2.94 -12.57
CA ALA A 212 -18.92 -4.36 -12.58
C ALA A 212 -17.44 -4.54 -12.18
N ARG A 213 -16.56 -3.64 -12.62
CA ARG A 213 -15.14 -3.63 -12.22
C ARG A 213 -14.97 -3.31 -10.74
N LEU A 214 -15.72 -2.34 -10.23
CA LEU A 214 -15.69 -1.96 -8.81
C LEU A 214 -16.25 -3.09 -7.92
N GLU A 215 -17.33 -3.77 -8.35
CA GLU A 215 -17.84 -4.96 -7.66
C GLU A 215 -16.82 -6.08 -7.61
N THR A 216 -16.07 -6.29 -8.71
CA THR A 216 -14.98 -7.29 -8.75
C THR A 216 -13.85 -6.91 -7.79
N ALA A 217 -13.47 -5.63 -7.75
CA ALA A 217 -12.46 -5.12 -6.83
C ALA A 217 -12.91 -5.26 -5.37
N VAL A 218 -14.12 -4.83 -5.02
CA VAL A 218 -14.68 -4.98 -3.67
C VAL A 218 -14.65 -6.44 -3.26
N ARG A 219 -15.16 -7.34 -4.11
CA ARG A 219 -15.17 -8.79 -3.82
C ARG A 219 -13.78 -9.35 -3.55
N SER A 220 -12.77 -8.94 -4.31
CA SER A 220 -11.40 -9.42 -4.10
C SER A 220 -10.78 -8.92 -2.78
N HIS A 221 -11.20 -7.74 -2.31
CA HIS A 221 -10.76 -7.14 -1.05
C HIS A 221 -11.50 -7.68 0.18
N LEU A 222 -12.50 -8.56 0.00
CA LEU A 222 -13.16 -9.29 1.10
C LEU A 222 -12.38 -10.55 1.53
N MET A 223 -11.21 -10.79 0.94
CA MET A 223 -10.29 -11.86 1.31
C MET A 223 -9.69 -11.59 2.71
N SER A 224 -10.26 -12.22 3.75
CA SER A 224 -9.81 -12.06 5.14
C SER A 224 -10.31 -13.22 6.03
N ASP A 225 -9.45 -13.76 6.89
CA ASP A 225 -9.86 -14.71 7.96
C ASP A 225 -10.31 -13.99 9.25
N VAL A 226 -10.26 -12.65 9.25
CA VAL A 226 -10.58 -11.78 10.40
C VAL A 226 -11.68 -10.77 10.06
N PRO A 227 -12.41 -10.23 11.05
CA PRO A 227 -13.47 -9.25 10.80
C PRO A 227 -12.97 -8.02 10.05
N LEU A 228 -13.78 -7.59 9.08
CA LEU A 228 -13.56 -6.46 8.20
C LEU A 228 -14.62 -5.38 8.41
N GLY A 229 -14.24 -4.14 8.17
CA GLY A 229 -15.11 -2.97 8.24
C GLY A 229 -14.87 -2.00 7.09
N LEU A 230 -15.51 -0.85 7.17
CA LEU A 230 -15.42 0.20 6.15
C LEU A 230 -15.39 1.58 6.81
N PHE A 231 -14.48 2.45 6.37
CA PHE A 231 -14.55 3.87 6.72
C PHE A 231 -15.63 4.54 5.89
N LEU A 232 -16.61 5.13 6.58
CA LEU A 232 -17.79 5.69 5.95
C LEU A 232 -17.83 7.20 6.18
N SER A 233 -18.01 7.94 5.09
CA SER A 233 -18.24 9.38 5.08
C SER A 233 -19.58 9.69 4.39
N GLY A 234 -19.90 10.98 4.26
CA GLY A 234 -21.05 11.40 3.44
C GLY A 234 -20.82 11.33 1.94
N GLY A 235 -19.58 11.10 1.50
CA GLY A 235 -19.18 11.12 0.09
C GLY A 235 -19.69 9.92 -0.71
N ILE A 236 -19.74 10.09 -2.03
CA ILE A 236 -20.16 9.03 -2.98
C ILE A 236 -19.21 7.84 -3.00
N ASP A 237 -17.93 8.05 -2.68
CA ASP A 237 -16.91 7.00 -2.78
C ASP A 237 -17.13 5.93 -1.70
N SER A 238 -17.14 6.34 -0.43
CA SER A 238 -17.32 5.43 0.70
C SER A 238 -18.74 4.86 0.78
N SER A 239 -19.77 5.67 0.50
CA SER A 239 -21.16 5.21 0.47
C SER A 239 -21.44 4.27 -0.72
N GLY A 240 -20.82 4.51 -1.87
CA GLY A 240 -20.84 3.61 -3.02
C GLY A 240 -20.19 2.27 -2.69
N LEU A 241 -19.02 2.27 -2.05
CA LEU A 241 -18.39 1.05 -1.56
C LEU A 241 -19.27 0.30 -0.55
N ALA A 242 -19.87 1.00 0.41
CA ALA A 242 -20.78 0.39 1.38
C ALA A 242 -21.98 -0.28 0.70
N ALA A 243 -22.57 0.37 -0.30
CA ALA A 243 -23.69 -0.16 -1.07
C ALA A 243 -23.30 -1.40 -1.92
N LEU A 244 -22.07 -1.44 -2.45
CA LEU A 244 -21.56 -2.60 -3.19
C LEU A 244 -21.17 -3.75 -2.25
N MET A 245 -20.60 -3.45 -1.10
CA MET A 245 -20.11 -4.43 -0.12
C MET A 245 -21.26 -5.12 0.62
N ALA A 246 -22.29 -4.38 1.03
CA ALA A 246 -23.41 -4.90 1.83
C ALA A 246 -24.05 -6.20 1.29
N PRO A 247 -24.37 -6.34 -0.02
CA PRO A 247 -24.92 -7.60 -0.55
C PRO A 247 -23.90 -8.75 -0.66
N MET A 248 -22.61 -8.48 -0.50
CA MET A 248 -21.53 -9.48 -0.62
C MET A 248 -21.18 -10.16 0.71
N VAL A 249 -21.68 -9.63 1.83
CA VAL A 249 -21.43 -10.16 3.18
C VAL A 249 -22.71 -10.70 3.81
N LYS A 250 -22.56 -11.66 4.73
CA LYS A 250 -23.71 -12.28 5.43
C LYS A 250 -24.17 -11.49 6.65
N GLU A 251 -23.22 -10.87 7.35
CA GLU A 251 -23.45 -10.07 8.54
C GLU A 251 -23.52 -8.58 8.16
N PRO A 252 -24.22 -7.74 8.95
CA PRO A 252 -24.18 -6.29 8.78
C PRO A 252 -22.75 -5.77 8.69
N ILE A 253 -22.47 -4.92 7.70
CA ILE A 253 -21.15 -4.30 7.58
C ILE A 253 -20.88 -3.42 8.80
N ARG A 254 -19.68 -3.50 9.37
CA ARG A 254 -19.23 -2.59 10.42
C ARG A 254 -18.67 -1.33 9.77
N THR A 255 -19.26 -0.18 10.08
CA THR A 255 -18.87 1.10 9.49
C THR A 255 -18.41 2.07 10.56
N PHE A 256 -17.36 2.83 10.25
CA PHE A 256 -16.76 3.77 11.19
C PHE A 256 -16.66 5.14 10.53
N ALA A 257 -17.11 6.17 11.23
CA ALA A 257 -16.99 7.56 10.81
C ALA A 257 -16.30 8.40 11.87
N VAL A 258 -15.68 9.48 11.42
CA VAL A 258 -15.14 10.53 12.28
C VAL A 258 -15.82 11.84 11.96
N GLY A 259 -16.16 12.59 12.99
CA GLY A 259 -16.61 13.97 12.90
C GLY A 259 -15.80 14.86 13.82
N PHE A 260 -16.02 16.16 13.68
CA PHE A 260 -15.43 17.17 14.55
C PHE A 260 -16.53 17.85 15.38
N ASP A 261 -16.13 18.38 16.54
CA ASP A 261 -17.03 19.18 17.39
C ASP A 261 -17.47 20.49 16.70
N ASP A 262 -16.73 20.91 15.67
CA ASP A 262 -17.10 22.02 14.79
C ASP A 262 -18.26 21.62 13.86
N PRO A 263 -19.44 22.26 13.96
CA PRO A 263 -20.59 21.97 13.10
C PRO A 263 -20.33 22.13 11.60
N GLU A 264 -19.42 23.03 11.18
CA GLU A 264 -19.11 23.25 9.77
C GLU A 264 -18.28 22.10 9.17
N ALA A 265 -17.56 21.35 10.02
CA ALA A 265 -16.72 20.22 9.62
C ALA A 265 -17.38 18.85 9.91
N ASN A 266 -18.65 18.82 10.31
CA ASN A 266 -19.31 17.59 10.78
C ASN A 266 -20.18 16.93 9.69
N GLU A 267 -19.65 15.88 9.07
CA GLU A 267 -20.35 15.08 8.05
C GLU A 267 -21.12 13.87 8.59
N LEU A 268 -21.17 13.68 9.92
CA LEU A 268 -21.74 12.46 10.53
C LEU A 268 -23.21 12.24 10.18
N THR A 269 -23.97 13.31 9.94
CA THR A 269 -25.37 13.20 9.50
C THR A 269 -25.50 12.42 8.18
N TYR A 270 -24.60 12.65 7.23
CA TYR A 270 -24.59 11.95 5.95
C TYR A 270 -24.05 10.52 6.09
N ALA A 271 -23.01 10.31 6.92
CA ALA A 271 -22.51 8.97 7.23
C ALA A 271 -23.61 8.09 7.86
N ARG A 272 -24.40 8.62 8.80
CA ARG A 272 -25.58 7.94 9.38
C ARG A 272 -26.63 7.60 8.34
N LEU A 273 -26.86 8.49 7.38
CA LEU A 273 -27.81 8.24 6.30
C LEU A 273 -27.36 7.08 5.42
N ALA A 274 -26.09 7.08 5.01
CA ALA A 274 -25.50 6.01 4.22
C ALA A 274 -25.45 4.67 4.99
N ALA A 275 -25.12 4.70 6.28
CA ALA A 275 -25.12 3.51 7.12
C ALA A 275 -26.53 2.89 7.23
N ARG A 276 -27.56 3.71 7.45
CA ARG A 276 -28.94 3.25 7.52
C ARG A 276 -29.44 2.66 6.21
N SER A 277 -29.04 3.22 5.05
CA SER A 277 -29.52 2.74 3.75
C SER A 277 -29.03 1.32 3.41
N VAL A 278 -27.89 0.91 3.97
CA VAL A 278 -27.30 -0.42 3.78
C VAL A 278 -27.44 -1.35 4.98
N GLY A 279 -28.10 -0.89 6.06
CA GLY A 279 -28.29 -1.68 7.28
C GLY A 279 -26.99 -1.95 8.05
N ALA A 280 -26.03 -1.03 8.03
CA ALA A 280 -24.73 -1.17 8.68
C ALA A 280 -24.79 -1.07 10.21
N GLU A 281 -23.85 -1.75 10.88
CA GLU A 281 -23.52 -1.53 12.28
C GLU A 281 -22.56 -0.33 12.37
N HIS A 282 -23.11 0.86 12.64
CA HIS A 282 -22.39 2.13 12.54
C HIS A 282 -21.82 2.60 13.88
N ARG A 283 -20.58 3.10 13.85
CA ARG A 283 -19.90 3.71 14.99
C ARG A 283 -19.23 5.01 14.56
N GLU A 284 -19.19 5.95 15.49
CA GLU A 284 -18.73 7.31 15.24
C GLU A 284 -17.79 7.75 16.36
N VAL A 285 -16.80 8.56 16.02
CA VAL A 285 -15.98 9.30 16.97
C VAL A 285 -16.05 10.78 16.63
N VAL A 286 -16.20 11.62 17.66
CA VAL A 286 -16.14 13.08 17.52
C VAL A 286 -14.81 13.53 18.11
N VAL A 287 -14.03 14.28 17.33
CA VAL A 287 -12.70 14.77 17.71
C VAL A 287 -12.83 16.23 18.13
N SER A 288 -12.40 16.54 19.34
CA SER A 288 -12.29 17.92 19.82
C SER A 288 -11.05 18.62 19.23
N PRO A 289 -11.04 19.97 19.16
CA PRO A 289 -9.84 20.70 18.73
C PRO A 289 -8.60 20.40 19.58
N HIS A 290 -8.76 20.16 20.87
CA HIS A 290 -7.65 19.82 21.77
C HIS A 290 -7.03 18.45 21.40
N GLU A 291 -7.87 17.43 21.25
CA GLU A 291 -7.41 16.09 20.84
C GLU A 291 -6.72 16.12 19.46
N PHE A 292 -7.21 16.95 18.55
CA PHE A 292 -6.60 17.14 17.24
C PHE A 292 -5.15 17.62 17.35
N PHE A 293 -4.89 18.69 18.13
CA PHE A 293 -3.54 19.24 18.28
C PHE A 293 -2.62 18.33 19.11
N ASP A 294 -3.16 17.65 20.13
CA ASP A 294 -2.39 16.71 20.95
C ASP A 294 -1.88 15.51 20.16
N ALA A 295 -2.62 15.06 19.14
CA ALA A 295 -2.24 13.93 18.31
C ALA A 295 -1.10 14.25 17.33
N LEU A 296 -0.84 15.53 17.02
CA LEU A 296 0.10 15.94 15.97
C LEU A 296 1.52 15.38 16.14
N PRO A 297 2.18 15.49 17.31
CA PRO A 297 3.56 15.00 17.45
C PRO A 297 3.67 13.48 17.22
N GLN A 298 2.68 12.73 17.72
CA GLN A 298 2.63 11.29 17.54
C GLN A 298 2.37 10.93 16.07
N LEU A 299 1.55 11.69 15.37
CA LEU A 299 1.25 11.43 13.96
C LEU A 299 2.41 11.76 13.03
N VAL A 300 3.14 12.84 13.30
CA VAL A 300 4.41 13.12 12.60
C VAL A 300 5.39 11.97 12.78
N TRP A 301 5.43 11.37 13.98
CA TRP A 301 6.25 10.16 14.21
C TRP A 301 5.76 8.96 13.41
N HIS A 302 4.44 8.71 13.32
CA HIS A 302 3.90 7.60 12.55
C HIS A 302 4.15 7.73 11.04
N GLU A 303 3.93 8.93 10.49
CA GLU A 303 4.08 9.25 9.05
C GLU A 303 5.55 9.36 8.60
N ASP A 304 6.51 9.37 9.55
CA ASP A 304 7.95 9.65 9.35
C ASP A 304 8.28 11.04 8.77
N GLU A 305 7.34 11.71 8.10
CA GLU A 305 7.50 12.98 7.41
C GLU A 305 6.43 13.99 7.85
N PRO A 306 6.59 15.30 7.56
CA PRO A 306 5.63 16.32 7.98
C PRO A 306 4.22 16.09 7.40
N ILE A 307 3.19 16.26 8.25
CA ILE A 307 1.79 16.12 7.85
C ILE A 307 1.37 17.31 6.99
N THR A 308 0.85 17.04 5.80
CA THR A 308 0.31 18.07 4.88
C THR A 308 -1.19 17.98 4.69
N PHE A 309 -1.81 16.88 5.10
CA PHE A 309 -3.25 16.66 5.00
C PHE A 309 -3.85 16.52 6.40
N PRO A 310 -4.69 17.48 6.86
CA PRO A 310 -5.38 17.38 8.13
C PRO A 310 -6.22 16.10 8.28
N SER A 311 -6.62 15.48 7.16
CA SER A 311 -7.33 14.20 7.13
C SER A 311 -6.55 13.06 7.79
N SER A 312 -5.20 13.08 7.82
CA SER A 312 -4.40 12.06 8.52
C SER A 312 -4.76 11.98 10.02
N ILE A 313 -5.13 13.10 10.62
CA ILE A 313 -5.52 13.16 12.04
C ILE A 313 -6.90 12.53 12.23
N ALA A 314 -7.86 12.88 11.36
CA ALA A 314 -9.18 12.23 11.37
C ALA A 314 -9.05 10.71 11.16
N LEU A 315 -8.18 10.30 10.22
CA LEU A 315 -7.89 8.91 9.90
C LEU A 315 -7.31 8.15 11.10
N HIS A 316 -6.46 8.80 11.90
CA HIS A 316 -5.94 8.22 13.13
C HIS A 316 -7.05 7.90 14.13
N PHE A 317 -7.96 8.85 14.40
CA PHE A 317 -9.04 8.65 15.37
C PHE A 317 -10.04 7.59 14.91
N VAL A 318 -10.43 7.59 13.64
CA VAL A 318 -11.33 6.55 13.11
C VAL A 318 -10.64 5.18 13.05
N SER A 319 -9.33 5.13 12.79
CA SER A 319 -8.56 3.88 12.84
C SER A 319 -8.44 3.34 14.26
N ARG A 320 -8.27 4.22 15.26
CA ARG A 320 -8.28 3.86 16.68
C ARG A 320 -9.60 3.24 17.08
N LEU A 321 -10.72 3.86 16.68
CA LEU A 321 -12.07 3.32 16.87
C LEU A 321 -12.25 1.98 16.16
N ALA A 322 -11.87 1.88 14.89
CA ALA A 322 -12.06 0.65 14.11
C ALA A 322 -11.26 -0.52 14.67
N ARG A 323 -10.04 -0.29 15.18
CA ARG A 323 -9.18 -1.32 15.79
C ARG A 323 -9.85 -2.06 16.95
N GLU A 324 -10.78 -1.43 17.66
CA GLU A 324 -11.54 -2.08 18.75
C GLU A 324 -12.50 -3.17 18.24
N HIS A 325 -12.79 -3.18 16.94
CA HIS A 325 -13.84 -4.00 16.35
C HIS A 325 -13.39 -4.85 15.16
N VAL A 326 -12.43 -4.39 14.37
CA VAL A 326 -11.97 -5.03 13.13
C VAL A 326 -10.46 -4.87 12.95
N LYS A 327 -9.85 -5.75 12.16
CA LYS A 327 -8.42 -5.65 11.78
C LYS A 327 -8.23 -5.08 10.38
N VAL A 328 -9.24 -5.21 9.53
CA VAL A 328 -9.20 -4.80 8.13
C VAL A 328 -10.30 -3.78 7.89
N VAL A 329 -9.97 -2.71 7.16
CA VAL A 329 -10.92 -1.67 6.80
C VAL A 329 -10.76 -1.33 5.32
N LEU A 330 -11.88 -1.26 4.60
CA LEU A 330 -11.93 -0.72 3.24
C LEU A 330 -12.15 0.80 3.28
N THR A 331 -11.51 1.53 2.39
CA THR A 331 -11.62 2.99 2.25
C THR A 331 -11.97 3.37 0.81
N GLY A 332 -12.58 4.54 0.64
CA GLY A 332 -12.88 5.12 -0.67
C GLY A 332 -11.73 5.94 -1.27
N GLU A 333 -10.54 5.88 -0.69
CA GLU A 333 -9.38 6.68 -1.16
C GLU A 333 -8.95 6.28 -2.58
N GLY A 334 -8.48 7.26 -3.35
CA GLY A 334 -8.09 7.06 -4.76
C GLY A 334 -9.20 7.33 -5.78
N ALA A 335 -10.46 7.48 -5.34
CA ALA A 335 -11.58 7.74 -6.23
C ALA A 335 -11.48 9.11 -6.90
N ASP A 336 -11.19 10.17 -6.13
CA ASP A 336 -11.05 11.52 -6.66
C ASP A 336 -9.88 11.65 -7.66
N GLU A 337 -8.77 10.94 -7.44
CA GLU A 337 -7.63 10.87 -8.37
C GLU A 337 -8.03 10.18 -9.68
N LEU A 338 -8.78 9.09 -9.60
CA LEU A 338 -9.18 8.30 -10.75
C LEU A 338 -10.28 8.98 -11.58
N PHE A 339 -11.26 9.60 -10.92
CA PHE A 339 -12.43 10.21 -11.54
C PHE A 339 -12.36 11.73 -11.66
N LEU A 340 -11.23 12.35 -11.31
CA LEU A 340 -11.01 13.80 -11.35
C LEU A 340 -12.04 14.57 -10.49
N GLY A 341 -12.38 14.02 -9.31
CA GLY A 341 -13.44 14.54 -8.44
C GLY A 341 -13.11 15.87 -7.76
N TYR A 342 -11.81 16.22 -7.65
CA TYR A 342 -11.41 17.49 -7.04
C TYR A 342 -11.85 18.72 -7.86
N PRO A 343 -12.40 19.77 -7.22
CA PRO A 343 -12.82 21.01 -7.90
C PRO A 343 -11.73 21.67 -8.76
N ARG A 344 -10.45 21.51 -8.38
CA ARG A 344 -9.29 22.02 -9.12
C ARG A 344 -9.20 21.50 -10.56
N HIS A 345 -9.73 20.30 -10.84
CA HIS A 345 -9.74 19.76 -12.21
C HIS A 345 -10.71 20.54 -13.10
N TRP A 346 -11.88 20.91 -12.58
CA TRP A 346 -12.85 21.75 -13.27
C TRP A 346 -12.31 23.16 -13.51
N VAL A 347 -11.66 23.75 -12.50
CA VAL A 347 -10.99 25.05 -12.63
C VAL A 347 -9.88 24.99 -13.67
N THR A 348 -9.06 23.93 -13.67
CA THR A 348 -8.01 23.73 -14.67
C THR A 348 -8.59 23.60 -16.07
N ALA A 349 -9.66 22.80 -16.25
CA ALA A 349 -10.32 22.64 -17.54
C ALA A 349 -10.92 23.96 -18.07
N TRP A 350 -11.51 24.77 -17.19
CA TRP A 350 -11.97 26.12 -17.52
C TRP A 350 -10.81 27.05 -17.89
N ASN A 351 -9.73 27.04 -17.10
CA ASN A 351 -8.53 27.84 -17.35
C ASN A 351 -7.85 27.46 -18.67
N GLU A 352 -7.81 26.18 -19.05
CA GLU A 352 -7.29 25.77 -20.36
C GLU A 352 -8.19 26.25 -21.50
N ARG A 353 -9.51 26.17 -21.34
CA ARG A 353 -10.47 26.64 -22.36
C ARG A 353 -10.40 28.15 -22.54
N LEU A 354 -10.41 28.92 -21.45
CA LEU A 354 -10.31 30.38 -21.47
C LEU A 354 -8.89 30.83 -21.84
N GLY A 355 -7.88 30.12 -21.36
CA GLY A 355 -6.47 30.33 -21.66
C GLY A 355 -6.19 30.23 -23.15
N ARG A 356 -6.78 29.26 -23.88
CA ARG A 356 -6.66 29.19 -25.34
C ARG A 356 -7.10 30.48 -26.03
N VAL A 357 -8.21 31.08 -25.58
CA VAL A 357 -8.71 32.35 -26.11
C VAL A 357 -7.78 33.51 -25.73
N TYR A 358 -7.33 33.54 -24.48
CA TYR A 358 -6.36 34.53 -23.99
C TYR A 358 -5.04 34.48 -24.78
N TRP A 359 -4.42 33.31 -24.91
CA TRP A 359 -3.16 33.12 -25.62
C TRP A 359 -3.28 33.36 -27.14
N ALA A 360 -4.45 33.14 -27.73
CA ALA A 360 -4.71 33.50 -29.13
C ALA A 360 -4.83 35.02 -29.32
N SER A 361 -5.25 35.76 -28.29
CA SER A 361 -5.55 37.21 -28.39
C SER A 361 -4.42 38.09 -27.84
N VAL A 362 -3.56 37.55 -26.98
CA VAL A 362 -2.48 38.29 -26.32
C VAL A 362 -1.18 38.10 -27.12
N PRO A 363 -0.50 39.18 -27.56
CA PRO A 363 0.76 39.05 -28.27
C PRO A 363 1.79 38.32 -27.40
N ALA A 364 2.40 37.26 -27.93
CA ALA A 364 3.34 36.38 -27.22
C ALA A 364 4.54 37.09 -26.56
N ARG A 365 4.81 38.36 -26.91
CA ARG A 365 5.86 39.20 -26.33
C ARG A 365 5.50 39.77 -24.95
N ALA A 366 4.22 40.02 -24.66
CA ALA A 366 3.81 40.65 -23.41
C ALA A 366 4.00 39.73 -22.17
N PRO A 367 3.59 38.45 -22.19
CA PRO A 367 3.81 37.54 -21.05
C PRO A 367 5.29 37.22 -20.86
N ARG A 368 6.06 37.16 -21.96
CA ARG A 368 7.51 36.94 -21.92
C ARG A 368 8.29 38.11 -21.31
N ALA A 369 7.84 39.35 -21.52
CA ALA A 369 8.46 40.53 -20.90
C ALA A 369 8.21 40.57 -19.39
N VAL A 370 6.96 40.30 -18.96
CA VAL A 370 6.58 40.22 -17.55
C VAL A 370 7.32 39.09 -16.83
N LEU A 371 7.41 37.90 -17.42
CA LEU A 371 8.21 36.81 -16.87
C LEU A 371 9.70 37.15 -16.80
N ARG A 372 10.23 37.94 -17.72
CA ARG A 372 11.64 38.38 -17.71
C ARG A 372 11.93 39.34 -16.57
N GLU A 373 11.00 40.25 -16.27
CA GLU A 373 11.10 41.12 -15.08
C GLU A 373 10.95 40.32 -13.78
N LEU A 374 9.95 39.43 -13.70
CA LEU A 374 9.72 38.61 -12.50
C LEU A 374 10.89 37.63 -12.23
N CYS A 375 11.49 37.06 -13.27
CA CYS A 375 12.70 36.23 -13.17
C CYS A 375 13.99 37.05 -13.07
N GLY A 376 13.94 38.37 -13.33
CA GLY A 376 15.05 39.30 -13.21
C GLY A 376 15.21 39.88 -11.79
N VAL A 377 14.25 39.62 -10.90
CA VAL A 377 14.37 39.91 -9.47
C VAL A 377 15.50 39.04 -8.90
N PRO A 378 16.54 39.62 -8.26
CA PRO A 378 17.65 38.83 -7.73
C PRO A 378 17.13 37.82 -6.71
N ARG A 379 17.17 36.54 -7.06
CA ARG A 379 17.07 35.47 -6.07
C ARG A 379 18.41 35.46 -5.34
N GLU A 380 18.43 35.94 -4.10
CA GLU A 380 19.55 35.68 -3.20
C GLU A 380 19.83 34.17 -3.23
N ARG A 381 20.99 33.80 -3.77
CA ARG A 381 21.40 32.40 -3.76
C ARG A 381 21.67 32.05 -2.30
N PRO A 382 21.05 30.99 -1.73
CA PRO A 382 21.52 30.48 -0.45
C PRO A 382 23.00 30.10 -0.61
N ALA A 383 23.80 30.43 0.42
CA ALA A 383 25.23 30.19 0.42
C ALA A 383 25.52 28.71 0.11
N PRO A 384 26.58 28.39 -0.66
CA PRO A 384 26.92 27.00 -0.93
C PRO A 384 27.26 26.29 0.39
N ALA A 385 26.58 25.17 0.65
CA ALA A 385 26.96 24.27 1.73
C ALA A 385 28.41 23.79 1.52
N PRO A 386 29.23 23.71 2.58
CA PRO A 386 30.62 23.31 2.44
C PRO A 386 30.74 21.84 2.01
N GLY A 387 31.29 21.65 0.81
CA GLY A 387 32.18 20.56 0.38
C GLY A 387 31.77 19.10 0.64
N GLY A 388 31.24 18.45 -0.39
CA GLY A 388 31.25 16.99 -0.54
C GLY A 388 31.24 16.62 -2.03
N SER A 389 32.41 16.33 -2.59
CA SER A 389 32.57 16.01 -4.01
C SER A 389 32.05 14.61 -4.33
N TRP A 390 30.95 14.52 -5.07
CA TRP A 390 30.56 13.31 -5.79
C TRP A 390 30.58 13.61 -7.29
N THR A 391 31.59 13.11 -7.99
CA THR A 391 31.65 13.14 -9.45
C THR A 391 30.63 12.15 -10.02
N SER A 392 29.54 12.67 -10.55
CA SER A 392 28.59 11.90 -11.36
C SER A 392 29.25 11.51 -12.69
N HIS A 393 29.54 10.24 -12.91
CA HIS A 393 29.81 9.74 -14.26
C HIS A 393 28.51 9.74 -15.07
N ARG A 394 28.34 10.76 -15.92
CA ARG A 394 27.35 10.73 -17.00
C ARG A 394 27.82 9.75 -18.07
N ALA A 395 27.04 8.69 -18.29
CA ALA A 395 27.18 7.82 -19.44
C ALA A 395 26.89 8.61 -20.73
N GLY A 396 27.90 8.74 -21.59
CA GLY A 396 27.75 9.24 -22.97
C GLY A 396 27.37 8.11 -23.94
N PRO A 397 26.82 8.43 -25.12
CA PRO A 397 26.31 7.43 -26.05
C PRO A 397 27.46 6.69 -26.75
N VAL A 398 27.42 5.36 -26.69
CA VAL A 398 28.40 4.46 -27.33
C VAL A 398 28.18 4.46 -28.85
N ARG A 399 29.12 5.08 -29.59
CA ARG A 399 29.31 4.84 -31.03
C ARG A 399 30.10 3.55 -31.22
N ARG A 400 29.52 2.59 -31.94
CA ARG A 400 30.24 1.43 -32.50
C ARG A 400 31.13 1.89 -33.66
N GLN A 401 32.38 1.43 -33.71
CA GLN A 401 32.97 0.70 -34.84
C GLN A 401 34.44 0.25 -34.55
N PRO A 402 35.00 -0.70 -35.33
CA PRO A 402 35.82 -1.80 -34.81
C PRO A 402 37.29 -1.78 -35.25
N SER A 403 38.14 -2.55 -34.58
CA SER A 403 39.36 -3.20 -35.13
C SER A 403 40.02 -4.00 -33.99
N LEU A 404 40.09 -5.32 -34.08
CA LEU A 404 41.10 -6.15 -34.77
C LEU A 404 42.37 -6.37 -33.94
N LEU A 405 42.56 -7.67 -33.67
CA LEU A 405 43.81 -8.45 -33.72
C LEU A 405 44.68 -8.57 -32.46
N ARG A 406 44.81 -9.85 -32.07
CA ARG A 406 46.03 -10.60 -31.65
C ARG A 406 46.68 -10.11 -30.35
N GLY A 407 47.00 -10.94 -29.36
CA GLY A 407 47.35 -12.35 -29.37
C GLY A 407 48.56 -12.53 -28.44
N SER A 408 48.81 -13.77 -28.02
CA SER A 408 49.95 -14.26 -27.20
C SER A 408 49.84 -13.97 -25.68
N ARG A 409 49.64 -14.98 -24.82
CA ARG A 409 50.44 -16.18 -24.43
C ARG A 409 51.45 -15.90 -23.31
N ARG A 410 51.30 -16.71 -22.23
CA ARG A 410 52.33 -17.24 -21.29
C ARG A 410 52.88 -16.25 -20.25
N ARG A 411 53.23 -16.62 -19.01
CA ARG A 411 53.40 -17.91 -18.30
C ARG A 411 53.57 -17.65 -16.78
N ASP A 412 53.12 -18.63 -15.99
CA ASP A 412 53.68 -19.24 -14.76
C ASP A 412 54.44 -18.45 -13.67
N ALA A 413 54.00 -18.65 -12.40
CA ALA A 413 54.74 -19.19 -11.22
C ALA A 413 54.08 -18.64 -9.92
N ARG A 414 53.47 -19.44 -9.00
CA ARG A 414 54.06 -20.33 -7.96
C ARG A 414 55.16 -19.62 -7.13
N ALA A 415 55.23 -19.63 -5.79
CA ALA A 415 54.53 -20.30 -4.70
C ALA A 415 54.94 -19.66 -3.34
N ASP A 416 54.36 -20.18 -2.26
CA ASP A 416 54.91 -20.34 -0.89
C ASP A 416 54.75 -19.24 0.19
N GLU A 417 53.79 -19.53 1.09
CA GLU A 417 53.83 -19.38 2.56
C GLU A 417 54.88 -20.34 3.20
N PRO A 418 55.33 -20.25 4.50
CA PRO A 418 54.42 -20.25 5.67
C PRO A 418 54.93 -19.70 7.05
N HIS A 419 53.99 -19.74 8.02
CA HIS A 419 54.12 -20.00 9.48
C HIS A 419 54.55 -18.92 10.51
N GLY A 420 53.75 -18.84 11.60
CA GLY A 420 54.27 -18.75 12.98
C GLY A 420 53.44 -17.98 14.01
N SER A 421 52.65 -18.68 14.84
CA SER A 421 52.13 -18.20 16.14
C SER A 421 53.23 -18.16 17.21
N PRO A 422 53.01 -17.50 18.38
CA PRO A 422 52.91 -18.31 19.62
C PRO A 422 51.98 -17.76 20.74
N ASP A 423 51.36 -18.73 21.43
CA ASP A 423 51.12 -18.95 22.88
C ASP A 423 50.67 -17.89 23.92
N VAL A 424 49.80 -18.42 24.79
CA VAL A 424 49.21 -17.93 26.06
C VAL A 424 50.05 -18.41 27.27
N PRO A 425 50.04 -17.69 28.41
CA PRO A 425 49.63 -18.27 29.70
C PRO A 425 48.74 -17.27 30.50
N GLY A 426 47.76 -17.59 31.35
CA GLY A 426 47.53 -18.71 32.25
C GLY A 426 47.58 -18.23 33.72
N ARG A 427 46.42 -18.04 34.38
CA ARG A 427 46.09 -18.31 35.83
C ARG A 427 45.09 -17.32 36.48
N ALA A 428 44.02 -17.90 37.05
CA ALA A 428 43.32 -17.43 38.24
C ALA A 428 44.12 -17.81 39.51
N PRO A 429 43.78 -17.31 40.73
CA PRO A 429 42.78 -18.04 41.54
C PRO A 429 41.96 -17.21 42.58
N ASP A 430 40.88 -17.85 43.09
CA ASP A 430 40.33 -17.87 44.47
C ASP A 430 39.83 -16.56 45.14
N GLU A 431 38.82 -16.49 46.02
CA GLU A 431 37.89 -17.44 46.67
C GLU A 431 36.82 -16.64 47.47
N ALA A 432 35.81 -17.37 47.96
CA ALA A 432 34.93 -17.08 49.12
C ALA A 432 33.91 -15.93 48.96
N GLY A 433 32.60 -16.16 49.04
CA GLY A 433 31.80 -16.80 50.10
C GLY A 433 30.65 -15.80 50.37
N SER A 434 29.41 -16.12 50.68
CA SER A 434 28.78 -17.24 51.37
C SER A 434 27.27 -16.96 51.37
N ASP A 435 26.45 -18.01 51.29
CA ASP A 435 25.23 -18.25 52.09
C ASP A 435 24.05 -17.25 52.02
N GLU A 436 22.76 -17.62 52.05
CA GLU A 436 22.07 -18.89 52.22
C GLU A 436 20.56 -18.67 51.97
N HIS A 437 19.87 -19.76 51.65
CA HIS A 437 18.49 -20.12 52.03
C HIS A 437 17.25 -19.52 51.32
N GLY A 438 16.56 -20.44 50.64
CA GLY A 438 15.17 -20.31 50.21
C GLY A 438 14.66 -21.50 49.38
N ARG A 439 14.73 -22.73 49.94
CA ARG A 439 14.09 -23.93 49.38
C ARG A 439 12.56 -23.78 49.38
N LEU A 440 11.89 -24.25 48.32
CA LEU A 440 10.79 -25.21 48.44
C LEU A 440 10.70 -26.08 47.16
N ASP A 441 10.56 -27.37 47.43
CA ASP A 441 10.71 -28.55 46.58
C ASP A 441 9.43 -28.89 45.76
N ARG A 442 9.64 -29.46 44.56
CA ARG A 442 9.00 -30.69 43.96
C ARG A 442 7.48 -30.67 43.68
N LYS A 443 6.91 -31.32 42.65
CA LYS A 443 7.36 -32.25 41.58
C LYS A 443 6.19 -32.38 40.54
N PRO A 444 6.42 -33.08 39.40
CA PRO A 444 5.56 -33.09 38.20
C PRO A 444 4.68 -34.35 38.05
N GLY A 445 3.77 -34.31 37.05
CA GLY A 445 3.33 -35.49 36.29
C GLY A 445 1.84 -35.55 35.95
N ALA A 446 1.50 -35.71 34.65
CA ALA A 446 0.67 -36.81 34.14
C ALA A 446 0.36 -36.69 32.63
N VAL A 447 0.84 -37.67 31.86
CA VAL A 447 0.30 -38.23 30.61
C VAL A 447 0.34 -39.76 30.82
N PRO A 448 -0.72 -40.53 30.47
CA PRO A 448 -0.72 -41.42 29.28
C PRO A 448 -2.13 -41.53 28.64
N GLY A 449 -2.43 -41.95 27.41
CA GLY A 449 -1.76 -42.58 26.24
C GLY A 449 -2.88 -42.99 25.23
N PRO A 450 -2.58 -43.45 23.98
CA PRO A 450 -3.56 -43.89 22.95
C PRO A 450 -3.55 -45.44 22.78
N PRO A 451 -4.10 -46.12 21.72
CA PRO A 451 -5.03 -45.75 20.62
C PRO A 451 -6.23 -46.75 20.42
N VAL A 452 -7.19 -46.44 19.53
CA VAL A 452 -8.11 -47.45 18.94
C VAL A 452 -8.21 -47.29 17.42
N ARG A 453 -7.96 -48.40 16.71
CA ARG A 453 -8.15 -48.61 15.26
C ARG A 453 -9.62 -48.94 14.95
N ARG A 454 -10.15 -48.44 13.82
CA ARG A 454 -11.02 -49.21 12.92
C ARG A 454 -10.75 -48.80 11.47
N THR A 455 -10.69 -49.79 10.60
CA THR A 455 -10.32 -49.70 9.19
C THR A 455 -11.50 -49.99 8.26
N CYS A 456 -11.38 -49.47 7.04
CA CYS A 456 -11.91 -49.93 5.74
C CYS A 456 -13.33 -49.52 5.28
N GLY A 457 -13.36 -48.75 4.18
CA GLY A 457 -14.00 -49.19 2.93
C GLY A 457 -14.91 -48.19 2.23
N GLY A 458 -14.55 -47.77 1.01
CA GLY A 458 -15.51 -47.30 -0.01
C GLY A 458 -15.08 -46.11 -0.87
N ASP A 459 -14.60 -46.40 -2.08
CA ASP A 459 -14.25 -45.48 -3.18
C ASP A 459 -15.50 -44.83 -3.87
N PRO A 460 -15.35 -43.79 -4.73
CA PRO A 460 -16.36 -42.79 -5.03
C PRO A 460 -17.17 -43.05 -6.32
N ARG A 461 -18.36 -42.44 -6.41
CA ARG A 461 -19.05 -42.18 -7.69
C ARG A 461 -19.75 -40.80 -7.68
N PRO A 462 -19.89 -40.15 -8.85
CA PRO A 462 -20.16 -38.72 -8.96
C PRO A 462 -21.66 -38.41 -9.02
N VAL A 463 -22.07 -37.26 -8.48
CA VAL A 463 -23.42 -36.73 -8.68
C VAL A 463 -23.40 -35.71 -9.82
N GLN A 464 -24.13 -36.06 -10.88
CA GLN A 464 -24.43 -35.25 -12.05
C GLN A 464 -25.41 -34.12 -11.72
N ALA A 465 -25.25 -33.00 -12.42
CA ALA A 465 -26.21 -31.92 -12.54
C ALA A 465 -27.56 -32.37 -13.16
N PRO A 466 -28.66 -31.64 -12.94
CA PRO A 466 -29.79 -31.66 -13.86
C PRO A 466 -29.80 -30.39 -14.72
N ARG A 467 -29.72 -30.60 -16.04
CA ARG A 467 -30.40 -29.78 -17.06
C ARG A 467 -31.59 -30.58 -17.56
N LEU A 468 -32.74 -29.92 -17.72
CA LEU A 468 -33.79 -30.09 -18.75
C LEU A 468 -34.88 -29.06 -18.37
N ALA A 469 -35.16 -28.04 -19.21
CA ALA A 469 -36.09 -28.09 -20.35
C ALA A 469 -37.54 -28.28 -19.87
N ASP A 470 -38.59 -27.63 -20.34
CA ASP A 470 -38.87 -26.69 -21.43
C ASP A 470 -40.38 -26.35 -21.28
N GLN A 471 -40.84 -25.36 -22.05
CA GLN A 471 -42.24 -25.11 -22.47
C GLN A 471 -43.17 -24.26 -21.59
N GLY A 472 -43.70 -23.21 -22.22
CA GLY A 472 -44.97 -22.61 -21.82
C GLY A 472 -45.20 -21.14 -22.14
N ARG A 473 -45.06 -20.70 -23.41
CA ARG A 473 -45.70 -19.46 -23.89
C ARG A 473 -47.23 -19.61 -23.84
N VAL A 474 -47.96 -18.68 -23.23
CA VAL A 474 -49.23 -18.12 -23.76
C VAL A 474 -49.41 -16.69 -23.26
N ALA A 475 -49.72 -15.78 -24.19
CA ALA A 475 -50.09 -14.38 -23.98
C ALA A 475 -51.59 -14.22 -23.67
N GLY A 476 -51.98 -13.14 -22.97
CA GLY A 476 -53.41 -12.80 -22.86
C GLY A 476 -53.79 -11.62 -21.95
N ARG A 477 -53.79 -10.41 -22.52
CA ARG A 477 -54.73 -9.26 -22.35
C ARG A 477 -55.37 -8.92 -20.98
N ALA A 478 -55.01 -7.72 -20.52
CA ALA A 478 -55.84 -6.54 -20.21
C ALA A 478 -57.35 -6.64 -19.86
N ALA A 479 -57.74 -6.07 -18.70
CA ALA A 479 -58.85 -5.12 -18.46
C ALA A 479 -58.88 -4.71 -16.96
N ARG A 480 -58.54 -3.47 -16.56
CA ARG A 480 -59.42 -2.32 -16.21
C ARG A 480 -60.65 -2.62 -15.32
N SER A 481 -60.67 -2.03 -14.10
CA SER A 481 -61.55 -0.90 -13.69
C SER A 481 -62.03 -0.94 -12.22
N GLY A 482 -62.24 0.26 -11.63
CA GLY A 482 -63.00 0.53 -10.39
C GLY A 482 -62.12 0.92 -9.19
N ALA A 483 -61.73 2.17 -8.90
CA ALA A 483 -62.49 3.40 -8.62
C ALA A 483 -63.30 3.38 -7.31
N ALA A 484 -62.79 4.06 -6.28
CA ALA A 484 -63.58 4.72 -5.23
C ALA A 484 -62.82 5.97 -4.72
N ARG A 485 -63.55 7.07 -4.56
CA ARG A 485 -63.11 8.45 -4.33
C ARG A 485 -63.38 8.89 -2.88
N ASN A 486 -62.43 9.66 -2.29
CA ASN A 486 -62.51 10.89 -1.45
C ASN A 486 -63.43 10.96 -0.18
N PRO A 487 -63.25 11.92 0.78
CA PRO A 487 -62.71 13.29 0.62
C PRO A 487 -61.84 13.96 1.75
N LEU A 488 -61.04 14.96 1.32
CA LEU A 488 -60.82 16.35 1.83
C LEU A 488 -60.56 16.70 3.32
N ALA A 489 -59.43 17.41 3.56
CA ALA A 489 -59.26 18.74 4.20
C ALA A 489 -57.78 19.20 4.02
N THR A 490 -57.41 20.23 3.23
CA THR A 490 -57.35 21.71 3.48
C THR A 490 -56.67 22.11 4.80
N GLU A 491 -55.75 23.06 4.94
CA GLU A 491 -54.99 23.99 4.08
C GLU A 491 -53.89 24.65 4.96
N ASP A 492 -52.99 25.41 4.33
CA ASP A 492 -52.18 26.54 4.84
C ASP A 492 -50.70 26.39 5.27
N GLY A 493 -49.85 27.18 4.59
CA GLY A 493 -48.66 27.79 5.20
C GLY A 493 -47.34 27.83 4.42
N LEU A 494 -47.31 28.31 3.16
CA LEU A 494 -46.08 28.76 2.49
C LEU A 494 -45.69 30.19 2.91
N PRO A 495 -44.39 30.53 2.93
CA PRO A 495 -43.99 31.80 2.35
C PRO A 495 -42.80 31.71 1.37
N ARG A 496 -43.10 32.16 0.15
CA ARG A 496 -42.32 33.03 -0.77
C ARG A 496 -40.79 33.06 -0.71
N SER A 497 -40.20 32.57 -1.80
CA SER A 497 -39.16 33.18 -2.66
C SER A 497 -38.25 34.29 -2.07
N ARG A 498 -36.96 33.96 -1.92
CA ARG A 498 -35.84 34.89 -2.07
C ARG A 498 -34.86 34.33 -3.10
N GLY A 499 -34.41 35.19 -4.01
CA GLY A 499 -33.49 34.86 -5.11
C GLY A 499 -32.08 34.46 -4.65
N PRO A 500 -31.17 34.15 -5.59
CA PRO A 500 -29.92 33.48 -5.28
C PRO A 500 -29.00 34.42 -4.48
N MET A 501 -28.75 34.06 -3.22
CA MET A 501 -27.61 34.59 -2.47
C MET A 501 -26.34 33.98 -3.04
N VAL A 502 -25.55 34.81 -3.71
CA VAL A 502 -24.15 34.55 -4.03
C VAL A 502 -23.42 34.32 -2.70
N SER A 503 -23.12 33.06 -2.40
CA SER A 503 -22.29 32.72 -1.24
C SER A 503 -20.88 33.23 -1.50
N ARG A 504 -20.47 34.23 -0.70
CA ARG A 504 -19.09 34.69 -0.60
C ARG A 504 -18.27 33.54 -0.02
N ALA A 505 -17.65 32.75 -0.89
CA ALA A 505 -16.60 31.82 -0.51
C ALA A 505 -15.42 32.63 0.05
N VAL A 506 -15.10 32.37 1.31
CA VAL A 506 -13.94 32.91 2.01
C VAL A 506 -12.69 32.30 1.38
N LEU A 507 -11.99 33.11 0.60
CA LEU A 507 -10.57 32.96 0.32
C LEU A 507 -9.80 33.24 1.62
N ALA A 508 -9.30 32.20 2.27
CA ALA A 508 -8.25 32.28 3.29
C ALA A 508 -7.53 30.93 3.33
N GLY A 509 -6.25 30.79 3.06
CA GLY A 509 -5.26 31.72 2.54
C GLY A 509 -4.08 30.86 2.06
N CYS A 510 -3.62 31.11 0.85
CA CYS A 510 -2.28 30.72 0.45
C CYS A 510 -1.31 31.71 1.09
N ALA A 511 -0.43 31.22 1.95
CA ALA A 511 0.89 31.77 2.23
C ALA A 511 1.79 30.60 2.66
#